data_AF-A0A9E3G5X1-F1
#
_entry.id   AF-A0A9E3G5X1-F1
#
_cell.length_a   1.000
_cell.length_b   1.000
_cell.length_c   1.000
_cell.angle_alpha   90.00
_cell.angle_beta   90.00
_cell.angle_gamma   90.00
#
_symmetry.space_group_name_H-M   'P 1'
#
loop_
_entity.id
_entity.type
_entity.pdbx_description
1 polymer ?
#
loop_
_entity_poly.entity_id
_entity_poly.type
_entity_poly.pdbx_seq_one_letter_code
_entity_poly.pdbx_strand_id
1 'polypeptide(L)'
;MASRLDRLPFSRWHWLIVAGLGVTWILDGLEVTLVGALSAVTQTCAWSIVFFIAPCAASPAYLTVSEIFPLEIRGLAIAAFYAFGTLAGGVAAPIFFGNLIQSGSKDAMFMGYLIAAGLMIVGALAEVFLGVAAERKSLEDIATPLSHAGDESAP
;
A
#
# COMPACT_ATOMS: atom_id res chain seq x y z
N MET A 1 -29.82 13.82 13.40
CA MET A 1 -29.65 14.29 12.00
C MET A 1 -28.16 14.45 11.71
N ALA A 2 -27.41 13.34 11.64
CA ALA A 2 -25.99 13.37 11.28
C ALA A 2 -25.88 13.62 9.78
N SER A 3 -25.47 14.83 9.41
CA SER A 3 -25.28 15.24 8.03
C SER A 3 -24.09 14.50 7.41
N ARG A 4 -24.38 13.69 6.38
CA ARG A 4 -23.50 13.25 5.29
C ARG A 4 -22.05 13.77 5.34
N LEU A 5 -21.15 12.97 5.92
CA LEU A 5 -19.70 13.11 5.75
C LEU A 5 -19.09 11.92 4.97
N ASP A 6 -19.91 11.08 4.34
CA ASP A 6 -19.47 9.87 3.60
C ASP A 6 -19.07 10.11 2.13
N ARG A 7 -18.67 11.33 1.76
CA ARG A 7 -18.37 11.68 0.36
C ARG A 7 -17.24 12.69 0.23
N LEU A 8 -16.18 12.60 1.04
CA LEU A 8 -15.00 13.40 0.75
C LEU A 8 -14.36 12.82 -0.52
N PRO A 9 -14.40 13.54 -1.67
CA PRO A 9 -13.86 13.04 -2.91
C PRO A 9 -12.35 12.83 -2.74
N PHE A 10 -11.84 11.73 -3.32
CA PHE A 10 -10.42 11.40 -3.38
C PHE A 10 -9.61 12.66 -3.69
N SER A 11 -8.89 13.16 -2.69
CA SER A 11 -8.26 14.48 -2.80
C SER A 11 -7.15 14.42 -3.85
N ARG A 12 -6.83 15.56 -4.46
CA ARG A 12 -5.74 15.66 -5.46
C ARG A 12 -4.41 15.12 -4.93
N TRP A 13 -4.21 15.12 -3.61
CA TRP A 13 -3.03 14.59 -2.94
C TRP A 13 -2.89 13.07 -3.08
N HIS A 14 -3.98 12.31 -2.95
CA HIS A 14 -3.93 10.85 -3.13
C HIS A 14 -3.61 10.48 -4.58
N TRP A 15 -4.19 11.21 -5.54
CA TRP A 15 -3.84 11.07 -6.95
C TRP A 15 -2.36 11.39 -7.24
N LEU A 16 -1.79 12.37 -6.53
CA LEU A 16 -0.36 12.70 -6.64
C LEU A 16 0.53 11.58 -6.09
N ILE A 17 0.13 10.91 -5.01
CA ILE A 17 0.88 9.76 -4.47
C ILE A 17 0.84 8.56 -5.41
N VAL A 18 -0.35 8.19 -5.89
CA VAL A 18 -0.52 7.07 -6.83
C VAL A 18 0.27 7.31 -8.11
N ALA A 19 0.12 8.50 -8.70
CA ALA A 19 0.86 8.87 -9.90
C ALA A 19 2.38 8.93 -9.63
N GLY A 20 2.80 9.51 -8.49
CA GLY A 20 4.20 9.61 -8.09
C GLY A 20 4.84 8.24 -7.92
N LEU A 21 4.20 7.32 -7.20
CA LEU A 21 4.68 5.94 -7.02
C LEU A 21 4.73 5.19 -8.35
N GLY A 22 3.68 5.26 -9.17
CA GLY A 22 3.66 4.60 -10.48
C GLY A 22 4.79 5.10 -11.40
N VAL A 23 4.98 6.43 -11.46
CA VAL A 23 6.08 7.04 -12.22
C VAL A 23 7.43 6.60 -11.66
N THR A 24 7.59 6.58 -10.33
CA THR A 24 8.85 6.19 -9.68
C THR A 24 9.25 4.75 -10.03
N TRP A 25 8.30 3.82 -10.02
CA TRP A 25 8.57 2.42 -10.38
C TRP A 25 8.91 2.24 -11.87
N ILE A 26 8.28 3.02 -12.75
CA ILE A 26 8.63 3.04 -14.17
C ILE A 26 10.04 3.62 -14.38
N LEU A 27 10.39 4.69 -13.65
CA LEU A 27 11.73 5.29 -13.71
C LEU A 27 12.81 4.36 -13.16
N ASP A 28 12.56 3.62 -12.09
CA ASP A 28 13.49 2.61 -11.54
C ASP A 28 13.74 1.47 -12.56
N GLY A 29 12.69 1.02 -13.25
CA GLY A 29 12.83 0.06 -14.36
C GLY A 29 13.65 0.60 -15.54
N LEU A 30 13.50 1.89 -15.87
CA LEU A 30 14.30 2.58 -16.89
C LEU A 30 15.77 2.72 -16.46
N GLU A 31 16.02 3.07 -15.20
CA GLU A 31 17.36 3.15 -14.61
C GLU A 31 18.14 1.84 -14.78
N VAL A 32 17.50 0.68 -14.58
CA VAL A 32 18.12 -0.64 -14.77
C VAL A 32 18.63 -0.87 -16.20
N THR A 33 17.96 -0.31 -17.22
CA THR A 33 18.45 -0.37 -18.61
C THR A 33 19.62 0.60 -18.86
N LEU A 34 19.64 1.71 -18.12
CA LEU A 34 20.63 2.79 -18.14
C LEU A 34 21.84 2.54 -17.22
N VAL A 35 22.01 1.35 -16.62
CA VAL A 35 23.13 0.96 -15.71
C VAL A 35 24.55 1.13 -16.32
N GLY A 36 24.69 1.65 -17.54
CA GLY A 36 25.97 2.11 -18.12
C GLY A 36 26.17 3.63 -18.18
N ALA A 37 25.15 4.45 -17.90
CA ALA A 37 25.13 5.90 -18.10
C ALA A 37 24.95 6.72 -16.80
N LEU A 38 24.43 6.10 -15.73
CA LEU A 38 24.24 6.75 -14.43
C LEU A 38 25.46 6.51 -13.53
N SER A 39 25.94 7.58 -12.88
CA SER A 39 26.99 7.45 -11.88
C SER A 39 26.42 6.78 -10.61
N ALA A 40 27.26 6.04 -9.88
CA ALA A 40 26.87 5.41 -8.62
C ALA A 40 26.25 6.40 -7.61
N VAL A 41 26.68 7.67 -7.65
CA VAL A 41 26.13 8.74 -6.81
C VAL A 41 24.69 9.06 -7.20
N THR A 42 24.41 9.18 -8.50
CA THR A 42 23.05 9.50 -9.00
C THR A 42 22.06 8.40 -8.64
N GLN A 43 22.45 7.14 -8.83
CA GLN A 43 21.64 5.97 -8.44
C GLN A 43 21.37 5.94 -6.92
N THR A 44 22.40 6.20 -6.12
CA THR A 44 22.25 6.24 -4.65
C THR A 44 21.29 7.34 -4.20
N CYS A 45 21.37 8.53 -4.80
CA CYS A 45 20.43 9.62 -4.52
C CYS A 45 19.00 9.27 -4.95
N ALA A 46 18.82 8.66 -6.13
CA ALA A 46 17.51 8.23 -6.61
C ALA A 46 16.88 7.23 -5.63
N TRP A 47 17.60 6.16 -5.29
CA TRP A 47 17.13 5.17 -4.31
C TRP A 47 16.81 5.78 -2.95
N SER A 48 17.64 6.69 -2.46
CA SER A 48 17.39 7.36 -1.18
C SER A 48 16.06 8.13 -1.19
N ILE A 49 15.71 8.79 -2.30
CA ILE A 49 14.43 9.50 -2.45
C ILE A 49 13.26 8.51 -2.48
N VAL A 50 13.38 7.41 -3.25
CA VAL A 50 12.33 6.36 -3.31
C VAL A 50 12.08 5.76 -1.93
N PHE A 51 13.15 5.39 -1.22
CA PHE A 51 13.07 4.84 0.13
C PHE A 51 12.62 5.87 1.18
N PHE A 52 12.67 7.17 0.90
CA PHE A 52 12.11 8.19 1.78
C PHE A 52 10.61 8.37 1.56
N ILE A 53 10.14 8.38 0.31
CA ILE A 53 8.73 8.60 -0.04
C ILE A 53 7.89 7.34 0.19
N ALA A 54 8.40 6.15 -0.13
CA ALA A 54 7.65 4.91 -0.03
C ALA A 54 7.16 4.57 1.40
N PRO A 55 7.96 4.73 2.47
CA PRO A 55 7.51 4.48 3.85
C PRO A 55 6.40 5.44 4.29
N CYS A 56 6.42 6.70 3.85
CA CYS A 56 5.36 7.67 4.17
C CYS A 56 3.99 7.22 3.66
N ALA A 57 3.92 6.53 2.51
CA ALA A 57 2.67 5.98 1.99
C ALA A 57 2.22 4.72 2.76
N ALA A 58 3.15 3.92 3.29
CA ALA A 58 2.83 2.69 4.01
C ALA A 58 2.45 2.89 5.49
N SER A 59 2.99 3.91 6.17
CA SER A 59 2.75 4.14 7.61
C SER A 59 1.29 4.30 8.05
N PRO A 60 0.41 5.04 7.34
CA PRO A 60 -0.98 5.18 7.78
C PRO A 60 -1.80 3.90 7.62
N ALA A 61 -1.39 2.95 6.77
CA ALA A 61 -2.17 1.73 6.50
C ALA A 61 -2.44 0.90 7.76
N TYR A 62 -1.48 0.82 8.70
CA TYR A 62 -1.69 0.13 9.97
C TYR A 62 -2.74 0.82 10.86
N LEU A 63 -2.75 2.15 10.85
CA LEU A 63 -3.76 2.93 11.58
C LEU A 63 -5.14 2.72 10.95
N THR A 64 -5.23 2.80 9.62
CA THR A 64 -6.46 2.55 8.86
C THR A 64 -7.03 1.16 9.13
N VAL A 65 -6.20 0.11 9.09
CA VAL A 65 -6.63 -1.25 9.45
C VAL A 65 -7.11 -1.29 10.90
N SER A 66 -6.41 -0.61 11.81
CA SER A 66 -6.76 -0.63 13.22
C SER A 66 -8.07 0.10 13.56
N GLU A 67 -8.44 1.08 12.72
CA GLU A 67 -9.64 1.92 12.88
C GLU A 67 -10.87 1.32 12.21
N ILE A 68 -10.70 0.52 11.14
CA ILE A 68 -11.80 -0.15 10.43
C ILE A 68 -12.40 -1.29 11.27
N PHE A 69 -11.57 -1.97 12.07
CA PHE A 69 -12.00 -3.15 12.82
C PHE A 69 -12.24 -2.86 14.31
N PRO A 70 -13.25 -3.53 14.93
CA PRO A 70 -13.51 -3.44 16.36
C PRO A 70 -12.27 -3.71 17.22
N LEU A 71 -12.25 -3.10 18.40
CA LEU A 71 -11.16 -3.21 19.40
C LEU A 71 -10.78 -4.67 19.71
N GLU A 72 -11.76 -5.55 19.72
CA GLU A 72 -11.66 -6.97 20.09
C GLU A 72 -10.89 -7.81 19.05
N ILE A 73 -10.90 -7.42 17.78
CA ILE A 73 -10.24 -8.16 16.69
C ILE A 73 -9.09 -7.38 16.02
N ARG A 74 -8.82 -6.16 16.47
CA ARG A 74 -7.79 -5.28 15.91
C ARG A 74 -6.41 -5.91 15.84
N GLY A 75 -6.00 -6.62 16.90
CA GLY A 75 -4.72 -7.32 16.93
C GLY A 75 -4.62 -8.41 15.86
N LEU A 76 -5.70 -9.17 15.64
CA LEU A 76 -5.77 -10.19 14.60
C LEU A 76 -5.75 -9.57 13.20
N ALA A 77 -6.46 -8.46 13.00
CA ALA A 77 -6.48 -7.74 11.73
C ALA A 77 -5.09 -7.21 11.33
N ILE A 78 -4.36 -6.61 12.29
CA ILE A 78 -2.97 -6.15 12.06
C ILE A 78 -2.06 -7.34 11.76
N ALA A 79 -2.18 -8.44 12.50
CA ALA A 79 -1.38 -9.63 12.28
C ALA A 79 -1.62 -10.26 10.90
N ALA A 80 -2.88 -10.35 10.46
CA ALA A 80 -3.23 -10.84 9.13
C ALA A 80 -2.67 -9.92 8.03
N PHE A 81 -2.84 -8.60 8.17
CA PHE A 81 -2.30 -7.64 7.22
C PHE A 81 -0.78 -7.72 7.12
N TYR A 82 -0.08 -7.80 8.26
CA TYR A 82 1.37 -7.98 8.31
C TYR A 82 1.79 -9.30 7.66
N ALA A 83 1.13 -10.41 7.97
CA ALA A 83 1.44 -11.72 7.41
C ALA A 83 1.34 -11.73 5.88
N PHE A 84 0.27 -11.17 5.30
CA PHE A 84 0.13 -11.07 3.85
C PHE A 84 1.12 -10.08 3.23
N GLY A 85 1.34 -8.92 3.85
CA GLY A 85 2.31 -7.93 3.40
C GLY A 85 3.73 -8.50 3.36
N THR A 86 4.13 -9.22 4.41
CA THR A 86 5.42 -9.90 4.47
C THR A 86 5.51 -11.06 3.48
N LEU A 87 4.43 -11.84 3.28
CA LEU A 87 4.43 -12.92 2.30
C LEU A 87 4.61 -12.38 0.87
N ALA A 88 3.86 -11.33 0.50
CA ALA A 88 3.94 -10.75 -0.84
C ALA A 88 5.25 -9.95 -1.04
N GLY A 89 5.55 -9.00 -0.17
CA GLY A 89 6.69 -8.10 -0.32
C GLY A 89 8.01 -8.68 0.20
N GLY A 90 7.99 -9.44 1.29
CA GLY A 90 9.19 -9.97 1.95
C GLY A 90 9.64 -11.33 1.43
N VAL A 91 8.72 -12.17 0.93
CA VAL A 91 9.04 -13.52 0.43
C VAL A 91 8.89 -13.60 -1.09
N ALA A 92 7.72 -13.26 -1.64
CA ALA A 92 7.47 -13.44 -3.07
C ALA A 92 8.32 -12.50 -3.93
N ALA A 93 8.47 -11.22 -3.55
CA ALA A 93 9.24 -10.26 -4.34
C ALA A 93 10.74 -10.63 -4.45
N PRO A 94 11.48 -10.98 -3.37
CA PRO A 94 12.88 -11.42 -3.50
C PRO A 94 13.05 -12.69 -4.32
N ILE A 95 12.11 -13.65 -4.23
CA ILE A 95 12.15 -14.87 -5.06
C ILE A 95 11.93 -14.52 -6.53
N PHE A 96 10.92 -13.69 -6.83
CA PHE A 96 10.60 -13.27 -8.18
C PHE A 96 11.77 -12.50 -8.81
N PHE A 97 12.19 -11.38 -8.20
CA PHE A 97 13.28 -10.57 -8.72
C PHE A 97 14.62 -11.30 -8.67
N GLY A 98 14.87 -12.16 -7.69
CA GLY A 98 16.05 -13.01 -7.62
C GLY A 98 16.18 -13.93 -8.83
N ASN A 99 15.09 -14.58 -9.23
CA ASN A 99 15.07 -15.43 -10.44
C ASN A 99 15.31 -14.60 -11.72
N LEU A 100 14.72 -13.41 -11.82
CA LEU A 100 14.95 -12.54 -12.96
C LEU A 100 16.40 -12.01 -12.98
N ILE A 101 17.00 -11.70 -11.83
CA ILE A 101 18.41 -11.25 -11.74
C ILE A 101 19.35 -12.39 -12.19
N GLN A 102 19.08 -13.62 -11.77
CA GLN A 102 19.86 -14.79 -12.20
C GLN A 102 19.80 -15.02 -13.72
N SER A 103 18.72 -14.60 -14.39
CA SER A 103 18.63 -14.70 -15.86
C SER A 103 19.65 -13.82 -16.60
N GLY A 104 20.20 -12.78 -15.93
CA GLY A 104 21.16 -11.84 -16.51
C GLY A 104 20.59 -10.94 -17.63
N SER A 105 19.30 -11.08 -17.97
CA SER A 105 18.65 -10.33 -19.04
C SER A 105 18.09 -9.01 -18.54
N LYS A 106 18.57 -7.89 -19.12
CA LYS A 106 18.07 -6.54 -18.82
C LYS A 106 16.62 -6.36 -19.24
N ASP A 107 16.22 -6.98 -20.36
CA ASP A 107 14.84 -6.94 -20.83
C ASP A 107 13.94 -7.68 -19.83
N ALA A 108 14.33 -8.87 -19.35
CA ALA A 108 13.55 -9.59 -18.34
C ALA A 108 13.38 -8.77 -17.06
N MET A 109 14.43 -8.09 -16.60
CA MET A 109 14.37 -7.15 -15.47
C MET A 109 13.36 -6.02 -15.72
N PHE A 110 13.44 -5.36 -16.87
CA PHE A 110 12.53 -4.28 -17.23
C PHE A 110 11.06 -4.74 -17.23
N MET A 111 10.77 -5.91 -17.81
CA MET A 111 9.44 -6.52 -17.76
C MET A 111 8.99 -6.82 -16.34
N GLY A 112 9.89 -7.30 -15.48
CA GLY A 112 9.61 -7.52 -14.05
C GLY A 112 9.18 -6.24 -13.33
N TYR A 113 9.88 -5.13 -13.59
CA TYR A 113 9.52 -3.82 -13.05
C TYR A 113 8.18 -3.29 -13.58
N LEU A 114 7.88 -3.50 -14.88
CA LEU A 114 6.58 -3.14 -15.45
C LEU A 114 5.42 -3.94 -14.81
N ILE A 115 5.61 -5.23 -14.58
CA ILE A 115 4.61 -6.07 -13.90
C ILE A 115 4.35 -5.54 -12.49
N ALA A 116 5.41 -5.23 -11.75
CA ALA A 116 5.28 -4.74 -10.40
C ALA A 116 4.67 -3.32 -10.34
N ALA A 117 5.02 -2.43 -11.28
CA ALA A 117 4.34 -1.14 -11.44
C ALA A 117 2.85 -1.31 -11.75
N GLY A 118 2.49 -2.28 -12.62
CA GLY A 118 1.10 -2.63 -12.89
C GLY A 118 0.36 -3.10 -11.65
N LEU A 119 0.98 -3.96 -10.83
CA LEU A 119 0.41 -4.43 -9.56
C LEU A 119 0.14 -3.24 -8.59
N MET A 120 1.06 -2.28 -8.51
CA MET A 120 0.89 -1.07 -7.69
C MET A 120 -0.27 -0.20 -8.19
N ILE A 121 -0.41 -0.03 -9.52
CA ILE A 121 -1.54 0.70 -10.11
C ILE A 121 -2.86 -0.01 -9.78
N VAL A 122 -2.91 -1.34 -9.86
CA VAL A 122 -4.09 -2.11 -9.48
C VAL A 122 -4.41 -1.93 -7.99
N GLY A 123 -3.42 -1.96 -7.12
CA GLY A 123 -3.59 -1.69 -5.69
C GLY A 123 -4.16 -0.29 -5.42
N ALA A 124 -3.62 0.72 -6.08
CA ALA A 124 -4.11 2.09 -6.00
C ALA A 124 -5.55 2.25 -6.53
N LEU A 125 -5.89 1.58 -7.62
CA LEU A 125 -7.26 1.56 -8.13
C LEU A 125 -8.21 0.84 -7.16
N ALA A 126 -7.78 -0.28 -6.58
CA ALA A 126 -8.56 -1.01 -5.58
C ALA A 126 -8.83 -0.12 -4.35
N GLU A 127 -7.85 0.66 -3.90
CA GLU A 127 -8.04 1.67 -2.85
C GLU A 127 -9.06 2.75 -3.26
N VAL A 128 -9.04 3.21 -4.51
CA VAL A 128 -10.04 4.19 -5.01
C VAL A 128 -11.46 3.63 -4.96
N PHE A 129 -11.65 2.33 -5.25
CA PHE A 129 -12.99 1.73 -5.35
C PHE A 129 -13.50 1.08 -4.06
N LEU A 130 -12.61 0.51 -3.25
CA LEU A 130 -12.92 -0.28 -2.05
C LEU A 130 -12.45 0.41 -0.75
N GLY A 131 -11.71 1.51 -0.87
CA GLY A 131 -11.17 2.26 0.27
C GLY A 131 -12.27 2.88 1.12
N VAL A 132 -12.22 2.59 2.42
CA VAL A 132 -13.11 3.19 3.41
C VAL A 132 -12.38 4.34 4.08
N ALA A 133 -12.97 5.54 4.03
CA ALA A 133 -12.43 6.70 4.73
C ALA A 133 -12.66 6.56 6.25
N ALA A 134 -11.65 6.05 6.95
CA ALA A 134 -11.64 5.90 8.41
C ALA A 134 -11.21 7.19 9.16
N GLU A 135 -10.72 8.21 8.44
CA GLU A 135 -10.14 9.41 9.03
C GLU A 135 -11.08 10.10 10.05
N ARG A 136 -10.59 10.24 11.29
CA ARG A 136 -11.19 11.03 12.38
C ARG A 136 -12.61 10.62 12.81
N LYS A 137 -13.07 9.42 12.46
CA LYS A 137 -14.35 8.88 12.96
C LYS A 137 -14.09 8.11 14.27
N SER A 138 -14.94 8.31 15.27
CA SER A 138 -14.84 7.59 16.56
C SER A 138 -15.16 6.10 16.36
N LEU A 139 -14.49 5.24 17.11
CA LEU A 139 -14.60 3.76 17.04
C LEU A 139 -16.05 3.25 17.20
N GLU A 140 -16.89 4.03 17.89
CA GLU A 140 -18.29 3.72 18.20
C GLU A 140 -19.26 3.99 17.04
N ASP A 141 -18.86 4.83 16.07
CA ASP A 141 -19.69 5.25 14.93
C ASP A 141 -19.54 4.34 13.69
N ILE A 142 -18.46 3.55 13.60
CA ILE A 142 -18.15 2.71 12.42
C ILE A 142 -18.60 1.25 12.61
N ALA A 143 -18.50 0.72 13.84
CA ALA A 143 -18.85 -0.66 14.15
C ALA A 143 -19.54 -0.71 15.50
N THR A 144 -20.81 -1.15 15.51
CA THR A 144 -21.53 -1.40 16.76
C THR A 144 -20.79 -2.49 17.54
N PRO A 145 -20.37 -2.22 18.80
CA PRO A 145 -19.60 -3.18 19.56
C PRO A 145 -20.44 -4.42 19.85
N LEU A 146 -19.82 -5.60 19.75
CA LEU A 146 -20.47 -6.90 19.95
C LEU A 146 -21.08 -7.08 21.35
N SER A 147 -20.72 -6.22 22.30
CA SER A 147 -21.25 -6.15 23.66
C SER A 147 -22.70 -5.68 23.75
N HIS A 148 -23.29 -5.10 22.71
CA HIS A 148 -24.72 -4.75 22.69
C HIS A 148 -25.66 -5.89 22.25
N ALA A 149 -25.15 -6.98 21.70
CA ALA A 149 -25.97 -8.12 21.29
C ALA A 149 -26.46 -9.01 22.46
N GLY A 150 -26.14 -8.64 23.70
CA GLY A 150 -26.49 -9.39 24.91
C GLY A 150 -27.66 -8.83 25.74
N ASP A 151 -28.14 -7.62 25.46
CA ASP A 151 -29.20 -6.98 26.27
C ASP A 151 -30.61 -7.14 25.69
N GLU A 152 -30.76 -7.71 24.49
CA GLU A 152 -32.08 -7.93 23.84
C GLU A 152 -32.65 -9.34 24.07
N SER A 153 -32.28 -9.99 25.18
CA SER A 153 -32.85 -11.28 25.58
C SER A 153 -33.06 -11.43 27.09
N ALA A 154 -33.67 -10.42 27.72
CA ALA A 154 -34.26 -10.55 29.04
C ALA A 154 -35.67 -9.93 29.05
N PRO A 155 -36.74 -10.73 28.91
CA PRO A 155 -38.10 -10.29 29.20
C PRO A 155 -38.32 -10.04 30.70
#